data_AF-A0A914PEH0-F1
#
_entry.id   AF-A0A914PEH0-F1
#
_cell.length_a   1.000
_cell.length_b   1.000
_cell.length_c   1.000
_cell.angle_alpha   90.00
_cell.angle_beta   90.00
_cell.angle_gamma   90.00
#
_symmetry.space_group_name_H-M   'P 1'
#
loop_
_entity.id
_entity.type
_entity.pdbx_description
1 polymer ?
#
loop_
_entity_poly.entity_id
_entity_poly.type
_entity_poly.pdbx_seq_one_letter_code
_entity_poly.pdbx_strand_id
1 'polypeptide(L)'
;MYPRGTAMVIFKAKSAALKAVSSRVFVMKQGRKYRLIELKPFLEMDKPCSICKTDGPAVFCSECNMVMGECCWNVQHIDKMNHKKIGRGTFYTIRCR
;
A
#
# COMPACT_ATOMS: atom_id res chain seq x y z
N MET A 1 -4.44 -12.99 10.31
CA MET A 1 -3.18 -13.76 10.51
C MET A 1 -2.34 -13.60 9.25
N TYR A 2 -1.08 -13.18 9.36
CA TYR A 2 -0.18 -12.99 8.21
C TYR A 2 0.44 -14.33 7.77
N PRO A 3 0.58 -14.64 6.46
CA PRO A 3 1.24 -15.86 6.00
C PRO A 3 2.67 -15.99 6.53
N ARG A 4 3.16 -17.23 6.74
CA ARG A 4 4.57 -17.47 7.13
C ARG A 4 5.51 -16.82 6.11
N GLY A 5 6.49 -16.06 6.60
CA GLY A 5 7.41 -15.28 5.76
C GLY A 5 6.93 -13.87 5.41
N THR A 6 5.80 -13.43 5.96
CA THR A 6 5.30 -12.06 5.82
C THR A 6 5.25 -11.35 7.17
N ALA A 7 5.45 -10.04 7.15
CA ALA A 7 5.41 -9.20 8.33
C ALA A 7 4.78 -7.84 7.98
N MET A 8 4.10 -7.24 8.95
CA MET A 8 3.62 -5.88 8.86
C MET A 8 4.71 -4.93 9.38
N VAL A 9 4.97 -3.85 8.64
CA VAL A 9 5.90 -2.81 9.04
C VAL A 9 5.13 -1.52 9.23
N ILE A 10 5.19 -0.96 10.44
CA ILE A 10 4.58 0.34 10.74
C ILE A 10 5.67 1.40 10.63
N PHE A 11 5.47 2.36 9.74
CA PHE A 11 6.38 3.50 9.58
C PHE A 11 5.93 4.64 10.49
N LYS A 12 6.87 5.24 11.23
CA LYS A 12 6.60 6.42 12.06
C LYS A 12 6.29 7.67 11.22
N ALA A 13 6.90 7.79 10.04
CA ALA A 13 6.75 8.94 9.16
C ALA A 13 6.07 8.55 7.83
N LYS A 14 5.10 9.36 7.40
CA LYS A 14 4.41 9.18 6.11
C LYS A 14 5.39 9.20 4.92
N SER A 15 6.40 10.07 4.97
CA SER A 15 7.45 10.16 3.95
C SER A 15 8.31 8.89 3.86
N ALA A 16 8.61 8.26 5.00
CA ALA A 16 9.33 6.98 5.03
C ALA A 16 8.48 5.85 4.44
N ALA A 17 7.19 5.79 4.79
CA ALA A 17 6.25 4.82 4.21
C ALA A 17 6.18 4.96 2.68
N LEU A 18 6.01 6.20 2.20
CA LEU A 18 5.98 6.55 0.78
C LEU A 18 7.22 6.06 0.04
N LYS A 19 8.41 6.41 0.56
CA LYS A 19 9.69 6.02 -0.04
C LYS A 19 9.88 4.50 -0.06
N ALA A 20 9.42 3.82 0.98
CA ALA A 20 9.53 2.37 1.09
C ALA A 20 8.57 1.65 0.11
N VAL A 21 7.33 2.14 -0.03
CA VAL A 21 6.35 1.63 -1.00
C VAL A 21 6.81 1.92 -2.44
N SER A 22 7.34 3.11 -2.72
CA SER A 22 7.83 3.46 -4.06
C SER A 22 9.02 2.60 -4.48
N SER A 23 9.87 2.20 -3.53
CA SER A 23 11.05 1.39 -3.82
C SER A 23 10.69 -0.05 -4.20
N ARG A 24 9.51 -0.54 -3.81
CA ARG A 24 8.95 -1.90 -4.01
C ARG A 24 9.79 -3.06 -3.43
N VAL A 25 11.10 -3.03 -3.59
CA VAL A 25 12.04 -4.04 -3.11
C VAL A 25 13.20 -3.33 -2.41
N PHE A 26 13.59 -3.82 -1.23
CA PHE A 26 14.78 -3.34 -0.55
C PHE A 26 15.60 -4.49 0.02
N VAL A 27 16.91 -4.28 0.13
CA VAL A 27 17.83 -5.26 0.69
C VAL A 27 17.97 -4.98 2.18
N MET A 28 17.52 -5.92 3.00
CA MET A 28 17.72 -5.89 4.44
C MET A 28 18.93 -6.75 4.80
N LYS A 29 19.88 -6.16 5.52
CA LYS A 29 21.01 -6.90 6.10
C LYS A 29 20.63 -7.37 7.50
N GLN A 30 20.71 -8.68 7.73
CA GLN A 30 20.51 -9.29 9.04
C GLN A 30 21.77 -10.09 9.40
N GLY A 31 22.66 -9.47 10.17
CA GLY A 31 24.00 -10.02 10.45
C GLY A 31 24.84 -10.17 9.17
N ARG A 32 25.24 -11.41 8.85
CA ARG A 32 26.01 -11.74 7.63
C ARG A 32 25.13 -12.06 6.42
N LYS A 33 23.80 -12.09 6.55
CA LYS A 33 22.86 -12.44 5.48
C LYS A 33 22.22 -11.18 4.91
N TYR A 34 22.08 -11.15 3.59
CA TYR A 34 21.28 -10.16 2.87
C TYR A 34 19.95 -10.82 2.46
N ARG A 35 18.84 -10.11 2.64
CA ARG A 35 17.51 -10.56 2.23
C ARG A 35 16.86 -9.50 1.38
N LEU A 36 16.33 -9.90 0.23
CA LEU A 36 15.45 -9.06 -0.57
C LEU A 36 14.05 -9.10 0.04
N ILE A 37 13.51 -7.94 0.37
CA ILE A 37 12.18 -7.79 0.93
C ILE A 37 11.35 -6.97 -0.03
N GLU A 38 10.20 -7.51 -0.42
CA GLU A 38 9.21 -6.78 -1.20
C GLU A 38 8.20 -6.11 -0.26
N LEU A 39 8.05 -4.79 -0.39
CA LEU A 39 7.02 -4.02 0.33
C LEU A 39 5.83 -3.82 -0.58
N LYS A 40 4.66 -4.17 -0.05
CA LYS A 40 3.38 -3.92 -0.71
C LYS A 40 2.52 -3.04 0.18
N PRO A 41 1.89 -2.01 -0.38
CA PRO A 41 0.96 -1.19 0.39
C PRO A 41 -0.20 -2.08 0.84
N PHE A 42 -0.45 -2.08 2.14
CA PHE A 42 -1.57 -2.75 2.75
C PHE A 42 -2.59 -1.70 3.17
N LEU A 43 -3.83 -1.87 2.73
CA LEU A 43 -4.92 -1.01 3.16
C LEU A 43 -5.47 -1.57 4.48
N GLU A 44 -5.20 -0.87 5.59
CA GLU A 44 -5.87 -1.17 6.86
C GLU A 44 -7.39 -1.07 6.68
N MET A 45 -8.10 -2.00 7.32
CA MET A 45 -9.56 -1.97 7.35
C MET A 45 -10.03 -0.66 7.98
N ASP A 46 -11.14 -0.13 7.46
CA ASP A 46 -11.86 1.02 8.03
C ASP A 46 -11.14 2.38 7.97
N LYS A 47 -10.15 2.54 7.07
CA LYS A 47 -9.62 3.88 6.75
C LYS A 47 -10.69 4.73 6.02
N PRO A 48 -11.08 5.90 6.55
CA PRO A 48 -12.00 6.80 5.86
C PRO A 48 -11.36 7.38 4.61
N CYS A 49 -12.18 7.86 3.68
CA CYS A 49 -11.68 8.54 2.49
C CYS A 49 -10.77 9.72 2.87
N SER A 50 -9.60 9.82 2.25
CA SER A 50 -8.65 10.91 2.53
C SER A 50 -9.21 12.30 2.17
N ILE A 51 -10.18 12.36 1.24
CA ILE A 51 -10.79 13.58 0.69
C ILE A 51 -12.09 13.92 1.43
N CYS A 52 -13.12 13.09 1.30
CA CYS A 52 -14.44 13.40 1.87
C CYS A 52 -14.63 12.93 3.32
N LYS A 53 -13.65 12.22 3.90
CA LYS A 53 -13.68 11.66 5.27
C LYS A 53 -14.85 10.71 5.58
N THR A 54 -15.66 10.35 4.58
CA THR A 54 -16.76 9.42 4.74
C THR A 54 -16.26 7.99 4.91
N ASP A 55 -16.92 7.24 5.79
CA ASP A 55 -16.71 5.82 5.97
C ASP A 55 -17.35 5.04 4.83
N GLY A 56 -16.63 4.05 4.29
CA GLY A 56 -17.12 3.26 3.16
C GLY A 56 -16.08 2.33 2.55
N PRO A 57 -16.41 1.61 1.47
CA PRO A 57 -15.45 0.82 0.70
C PRO A 57 -14.42 1.76 0.07
N ALA A 58 -13.28 1.86 0.76
CA ALA A 58 -12.17 2.65 0.28
C ALA A 58 -11.25 1.81 -0.61
N VAL A 59 -10.81 2.42 -1.71
CA VAL A 59 -9.78 1.92 -2.61
C VAL A 59 -8.49 2.70 -2.38
N PHE A 60 -7.37 2.03 -2.52
CA PHE A 60 -6.06 2.65 -2.46
C PHE A 60 -5.51 2.88 -3.87
N CYS A 61 -4.95 4.06 -4.10
CA CYS A 61 -4.18 4.36 -5.30
C CYS A 61 -2.68 4.36 -4.96
N SER A 62 -1.87 3.52 -5.62
CA SER A 62 -0.41 3.52 -5.42
C SER A 62 0.23 4.82 -5.88
N GLU A 63 -0.22 5.34 -7.01
CA GLU A 63 0.37 6.53 -7.65
C GLU A 63 0.03 7.81 -6.87
N CYS A 64 -1.20 7.92 -6.35
CA CYS A 64 -1.59 9.04 -5.49
C CYS A 64 -1.21 8.81 -4.01
N ASN A 65 -0.84 7.59 -3.63
CA ASN A 65 -0.63 7.13 -2.26
C ASN A 65 -1.73 7.62 -1.29
N MET A 66 -2.98 7.45 -1.71
CA MET A 66 -4.16 7.92 -0.99
C MET A 66 -5.25 6.87 -0.98
N VAL A 67 -5.96 6.83 0.13
CA VAL A 67 -7.16 6.03 0.33
C VAL A 67 -8.35 6.89 -0.09
N MET A 68 -9.17 6.42 -1.02
CA MET A 68 -10.30 7.17 -1.55
C MET A 68 -11.56 6.31 -1.58
N GLY A 69 -12.72 6.91 -1.30
CA GLY A 69 -14.00 6.31 -1.63
C GLY A 69 -14.23 6.32 -3.14
N GLU A 70 -15.19 5.55 -3.61
CA GLU A 70 -15.49 5.39 -5.04
C GLU A 70 -15.86 6.71 -5.73
N CYS A 71 -16.64 7.57 -5.07
CA CYS A 71 -16.99 8.90 -5.57
C CYS A 71 -15.74 9.77 -5.78
N CYS A 72 -14.86 9.82 -4.78
CA CYS A 72 -13.62 10.60 -4.83
C CYS A 72 -12.63 10.03 -5.83
N TRP A 73 -12.61 8.71 -6.02
CA TRP A 73 -11.82 8.08 -7.07
C TRP A 73 -12.21 8.63 -8.44
N ASN A 74 -13.50 8.57 -8.79
CA ASN A 74 -13.99 8.94 -10.12
C ASN A 74 -13.71 10.40 -10.44
N VAL A 75 -13.80 11.30 -9.44
CA VAL A 75 -13.49 12.72 -9.62
C VAL A 75 -11.98 12.97 -9.78
N GLN A 76 -11.15 12.32 -8.96
CA GLN A 76 -9.70 12.58 -8.93
C GLN A 76 -8.90 11.84 -10.02
N HIS A 77 -9.51 10.82 -10.63
CA HIS A 77 -8.86 9.94 -11.60
C HIS A 77 -9.49 9.98 -13.00
N ILE A 78 -10.35 10.96 -13.28
CA ILE A 78 -11.02 11.10 -14.58
C ILE A 78 -10.01 11.15 -15.74
N ASP A 79 -8.89 11.86 -15.55
CA ASP A 79 -7.82 12.00 -16.54
C ASP A 79 -6.59 11.14 -16.25
N LYS A 80 -6.65 10.23 -15.28
CA LYS A 80 -5.50 9.44 -14.81
C LYS A 80 -5.65 7.96 -15.11
N MET A 81 -5.63 7.62 -16.40
CA MET A 81 -5.82 6.24 -16.91
C MET A 81 -4.78 5.23 -16.41
N ASN A 82 -3.58 5.67 -16.02
CA ASN A 82 -2.52 4.79 -15.53
C ASN A 82 -2.67 4.40 -14.05
N HIS A 83 -3.61 5.02 -13.33
CA HIS A 83 -3.79 4.78 -11.91
C HIS A 83 -4.69 3.56 -11.68
N LYS A 84 -4.24 2.64 -10.83
CA LYS A 84 -4.96 1.39 -10.56
C LYS A 84 -5.62 1.41 -9.17
N LYS A 85 -6.88 0.97 -9.12
CA LYS A 85 -7.60 0.72 -7.87
C LYS A 85 -7.00 -0.51 -7.20
N ILE A 86 -6.51 -0.38 -5.98
CA ILE A 86 -6.13 -1.50 -5.12
C ILE A 86 -7.25 -1.65 -4.08
N GLY A 87 -8.01 -2.74 -4.21
CA GLY A 87 -9.23 -3.00 -3.45
C GLY A 87 -9.02 -3.79 -2.16
N ARG A 88 -10.13 -4.02 -1.44
CA ARG A 88 -10.17 -4.89 -0.26
C ARG A 88 -9.76 -6.33 -0.62
N GLY A 89 -8.94 -6.97 0.21
CA GLY A 89 -8.62 -8.40 0.08
C GLY A 89 -7.60 -8.77 -1.00
N THR A 90 -6.91 -7.81 -1.62
CA THR A 90 -5.82 -8.14 -2.55
C THR A 90 -4.55 -8.52 -1.77
N PHE A 91 -4.48 -9.79 -1.37
CA PHE A 91 -3.28 -10.39 -0.83
C PHE A 91 -2.27 -10.57 -1.94
N TYR A 92 -1.11 -9.94 -1.81
CA TYR A 92 0.00 -10.18 -2.71
C TYR A 92 1.14 -10.83 -1.93
N THR A 93 1.45 -12.05 -2.36
CA THR A 93 2.47 -12.93 -1.82
C THR A 93 3.84 -12.23 -1.85
N ILE A 94 4.56 -12.32 -0.73
CA ILE A 94 6.02 -12.12 -0.73
C ILE A 94 6.61 -13.38 -1.33
N ARG A 95 7.28 -13.27 -2.49
CA ARG A 95 8.12 -14.34 -3.00
C ARG A 95 9.55 -14.09 -2.54
N CYS A 96 10.02 -14.92 -1.60
CA CYS A 96 11.45 -15.13 -1.42
C CYS A 96 11.97 -15.92 -2.62
N ARG A 97 13.00 -15.39 -3.29
CA ARG A 97 13.96 -16.20 -4.04
C ARG A 97 15.29 -16.12 -3.31
#